data_AF-A0A395IPE3-F1
#
_entry.id   AF-A0A395IPE3-F1
#
_cell.length_a   1.000
_cell.length_b   1.000
_cell.length_c   1.000
_cell.angle_alpha   90.00
_cell.angle_beta   90.00
_cell.angle_gamma   90.00
#
_symmetry.space_group_name_H-M   'P 1'
#
loop_
_entity.id
_entity.type
_entity.pdbx_description
1 polymer ?
#
loop_
_entity_poly.entity_id
_entity_poly.type
_entity_poly.pdbx_seq_one_letter_code
_entity_poly.pdbx_strand_id
1 'polypeptide(L)'
;MKYGHEFLTWDEKWIYLATHFVQTESTKPRSYSLYPQQNSKAQGEKCKERDPGSSVVASALSKCVFKQGRKTISPELMLKASGLLPEAGKEIDAEEWTLENVEEEKLRGKKIAETLSAETKLDMEQTFTGESEALGRHTDGTGLLGIFSTLAQLSGLKKSQIL
;
A
#
# COMPACT_ATOMS: atom_id res chain seq x y z
N MET A 1 18.25 -7.85 8.78
CA MET A 1 17.65 -6.85 7.89
C MET A 1 16.27 -6.54 8.44
N LYS A 2 16.01 -5.30 8.83
CA LYS A 2 14.68 -4.86 9.29
C LYS A 2 14.00 -4.16 8.12
N TYR A 3 12.67 -4.24 8.04
CA TYR A 3 11.90 -3.50 7.06
C TYR A 3 10.80 -2.71 7.75
N GLY A 4 10.51 -1.53 7.21
CA GLY A 4 9.43 -0.66 7.67
C GLY A 4 8.55 -0.27 6.50
N HIS A 5 7.23 -0.30 6.71
CA HIS A 5 6.25 0.19 5.76
C HIS A 5 5.77 1.57 6.19
N GLU A 6 5.72 2.48 5.24
CA GLU A 6 5.25 3.84 5.39
C GLU A 6 4.10 4.07 4.40
N PHE A 7 3.00 4.59 4.90
CA PHE A 7 1.89 5.02 4.06
C PHE A 7 2.28 6.36 3.45
N LEU A 8 2.43 6.40 2.12
CA LEU A 8 2.96 7.57 1.43
C LEU A 8 1.85 8.52 0.99
N THR A 9 0.84 8.01 0.28
CA THR A 9 -0.29 8.79 -0.24
C THR A 9 -1.37 7.87 -0.84
N TRP A 10 -2.48 8.44 -1.29
CA TRP A 10 -3.51 7.76 -2.07
C TRP A 10 -4.07 8.66 -3.18
N ASP A 11 -4.60 8.01 -4.22
CA ASP A 11 -5.42 8.64 -5.27
C ASP A 11 -6.85 8.07 -5.25
N GLU A 12 -7.62 8.28 -6.32
CA GLU A 12 -9.01 7.79 -6.44
C GLU A 12 -9.12 6.25 -6.42
N LYS A 13 -8.05 5.53 -6.77
CA LYS A 13 -8.02 4.08 -6.94
C LYS A 13 -6.95 3.39 -6.10
N TRP A 14 -5.77 3.98 -6.00
CA TRP A 14 -4.56 3.35 -5.48
C TRP A 14 -4.11 3.96 -4.16
N ILE A 15 -3.56 3.12 -3.31
CA ILE A 15 -2.71 3.49 -2.18
C ILE A 15 -1.26 3.25 -2.57
N TYR A 16 -0.39 4.15 -2.15
CA TYR A 16 1.04 4.07 -2.35
C TYR A 16 1.71 3.80 -1.00
N LEU A 17 2.44 2.69 -0.91
CA LEU A 17 3.19 2.29 0.28
C LEU A 17 4.68 2.28 -0.05
N ALA A 18 5.47 2.98 0.76
CA ALA A 18 6.92 2.90 0.71
C ALA A 18 7.41 1.83 1.68
N THR A 19 8.27 0.93 1.22
CA THR A 19 8.92 -0.08 2.07
C THR A 19 10.41 0.18 2.07
N HIS A 20 10.96 0.45 3.25
CA HIS A 20 12.38 0.71 3.43
C HIS A 20 13.03 -0.51 4.08
N PHE A 21 14.11 -0.99 3.48
CA PHE A 21 14.94 -2.06 4.02
C PHE A 21 16.18 -1.48 4.67
N VAL A 22 16.41 -1.81 5.93
CA VAL A 22 17.38 -1.16 6.80
C VAL A 22 18.34 -2.19 7.41
N GLN A 23 19.62 -1.83 7.51
CA GLN A 23 20.61 -2.67 8.18
C GLN A 23 20.35 -2.71 9.70
N THR A 24 20.51 -3.89 10.31
CA THR A 24 19.97 -4.21 11.65
C THR A 24 20.45 -3.28 12.77
N GLU A 25 21.63 -2.67 12.63
CA GLU A 25 22.33 -1.95 13.70
C GLU A 25 22.33 -0.41 13.58
N SER A 26 21.82 0.16 12.49
CA SER A 26 22.08 1.58 12.18
C SER A 26 20.93 2.54 12.53
N THR A 27 19.65 2.14 12.40
CA THR A 27 18.52 3.03 12.74
C THR A 27 17.32 2.29 13.31
N LYS A 28 16.84 2.76 14.47
CA LYS A 28 15.50 2.42 14.97
C LYS A 28 14.51 3.47 14.43
N PRO A 29 13.33 3.07 13.94
CA PRO A 29 12.24 3.99 13.61
C PRO A 29 11.93 4.92 14.79
N ARG A 30 11.58 6.17 14.50
CA ARG A 30 11.25 7.18 15.52
C ARG A 30 10.09 6.73 16.40
N SER A 31 9.11 6.04 15.82
CA SER A 31 7.98 5.44 16.51
C SER A 31 7.30 4.37 15.64
N TYR A 32 6.53 3.49 16.29
CA TYR A 32 5.67 2.48 15.69
C TYR A 32 4.22 2.81 16.04
N SER A 33 3.39 3.10 15.03
CA SER A 33 1.97 3.39 15.21
C SER A 33 1.15 2.13 15.49
N LEU A 34 1.42 1.03 14.78
CA LEU A 34 0.67 -0.22 14.90
C LEU A 34 0.99 -1.03 16.17
N TYR A 35 2.17 -0.81 16.75
CA TYR A 35 2.59 -1.49 17.97
C TYR A 35 3.18 -0.48 18.96
N PRO A 36 2.35 0.38 19.57
CA PRO A 36 2.83 1.44 20.46
C PRO A 36 3.68 0.96 21.64
N GLN A 37 3.45 -0.27 22.10
CA GLN A 37 4.22 -0.96 23.14
C GLN A 37 5.70 -1.17 22.77
N GLN A 38 6.05 -1.11 21.48
CA GLN A 38 7.42 -1.20 20.99
C GLN A 38 8.15 0.15 21.04
N ASN A 39 7.42 1.25 21.29
CA ASN A 39 8.04 2.56 21.50
C ASN A 39 8.73 2.54 22.87
N SER A 40 10.06 2.72 22.88
CA SER A 40 10.80 2.83 24.14
C SER A 40 10.36 4.07 24.91
N LYS A 41 10.08 3.95 26.21
CA LYS A 41 9.74 5.06 27.14
C LYS A 41 10.85 6.12 27.33
N ALA A 42 11.93 6.05 26.54
CA ALA A 42 13.07 6.97 26.61
C ALA A 42 12.76 8.24 25.82
N GLN A 43 12.04 9.14 26.49
CA GLN A 43 11.92 10.54 26.13
C GLN A 43 13.32 11.18 26.25
N GLY A 44 13.88 11.68 25.14
CA GLY A 44 14.90 12.75 25.22
C GLY A 44 16.36 12.44 24.86
N GLU A 45 16.74 11.34 24.22
CA GLU A 45 18.08 11.28 23.61
C GLU A 45 18.05 11.83 22.18
N LYS A 46 18.74 12.96 21.97
CA LYS A 46 19.00 13.53 20.65
C LYS A 46 19.51 12.41 19.73
N CYS A 47 18.71 12.01 18.74
CA CYS A 47 19.25 11.32 17.58
C CYS A 47 20.36 12.20 17.04
N LYS A 48 21.61 11.74 17.15
CA LYS A 48 22.73 12.38 16.46
C LYS A 48 22.31 12.51 15.01
N GLU A 49 22.33 13.73 14.49
CA GLU A 49 22.20 14.02 13.07
C GLU A 49 23.24 13.16 12.37
N ARG A 50 22.78 12.12 11.69
CA ARG A 50 23.62 11.17 10.96
C ARG A 50 23.08 11.08 9.55
N ASP A 51 24.03 10.95 8.64
CA ASP A 51 23.83 11.02 7.20
C ASP A 51 22.65 10.12 6.76
N PRO A 52 21.56 10.71 6.20
CA PRO A 52 20.32 9.98 5.87
C PRO A 52 20.54 8.79 4.92
N GLY A 53 21.64 8.80 4.16
CA GLY A 53 21.94 7.80 3.14
C GLY A 53 22.63 6.51 3.62
N SER A 54 23.05 6.41 4.88
CA SER A 54 23.94 5.31 5.32
C SER A 54 23.25 4.05 5.86
N SER A 55 21.93 4.07 6.05
CA SER A 55 21.21 3.01 6.79
C SER A 55 20.21 2.21 5.95
N VAL A 56 19.60 2.87 4.96
CA VAL A 56 18.62 2.27 4.05
C VAL A 56 19.38 1.62 2.89
N VAL A 57 19.28 0.29 2.78
CA VAL A 57 19.98 -0.48 1.74
C VAL A 57 19.14 -0.67 0.48
N ALA A 58 17.82 -0.59 0.60
CA ALA A 58 16.90 -0.62 -0.53
C ALA A 58 15.57 0.02 -0.14
N SER A 59 14.87 0.57 -1.13
CA SER A 59 13.50 1.05 -0.99
C SER A 59 12.64 0.47 -2.10
N ALA A 60 11.38 0.17 -1.80
CA ALA A 60 10.39 -0.30 -2.76
C ALA A 60 9.12 0.52 -2.64
N LEU A 61 8.50 0.85 -3.77
CA LEU A 61 7.18 1.48 -3.84
C LEU A 61 6.15 0.45 -4.28
N SER A 62 5.10 0.27 -3.48
CA SER A 62 4.00 -0.65 -3.77
C SER A 62 2.71 0.11 -4.05
N LYS A 63 1.99 -0.30 -5.10
CA LYS A 63 0.65 0.21 -5.45
C LYS A 63 -0.39 -0.83 -5.07
N CYS A 64 -1.31 -0.46 -4.18
CA CYS A 64 -2.34 -1.34 -3.66
C CYS A 64 -3.74 -0.78 -3.94
N VAL A 65 -4.75 -1.65 -3.97
CA VAL A 65 -6.16 -1.26 -4.11
C VAL A 65 -6.97 -1.86 -2.98
N PHE A 66 -7.95 -1.11 -2.46
CA PHE A 66 -8.95 -1.72 -1.59
C PHE A 66 -9.98 -2.47 -2.43
N LYS A 67 -10.32 -3.68 -1.98
CA LYS A 67 -11.28 -4.55 -2.62
C LYS A 67 -12.41 -4.89 -1.67
N GLN A 68 -13.64 -4.80 -2.17
CA GLN A 68 -14.82 -5.39 -1.58
C GLN A 68 -15.36 -6.43 -2.56
N GLY A 69 -14.96 -7.69 -2.37
CA GLY A 69 -15.17 -8.74 -3.36
C GLY A 69 -14.47 -8.40 -4.69
N ARG A 70 -15.24 -8.33 -5.79
CA ARG A 70 -14.73 -7.95 -7.12
C ARG A 70 -14.74 -6.44 -7.40
N LYS A 71 -15.27 -5.63 -6.48
CA LYS A 71 -15.32 -4.17 -6.64
C LYS A 71 -14.08 -3.53 -6.02
N THR A 72 -13.44 -2.64 -6.78
CA THR A 72 -12.42 -1.74 -6.24
C THR A 72 -13.11 -0.58 -5.54
N ILE A 73 -12.70 -0.28 -4.32
CA ILE A 73 -13.24 0.82 -3.52
C ILE A 73 -12.19 1.92 -3.42
N SER A 74 -12.62 3.19 -3.48
CA SER A 74 -11.73 4.34 -3.33
C SER A 74 -11.04 4.33 -1.96
N PRO A 75 -9.73 4.58 -1.90
CA PRO A 75 -8.99 4.74 -0.65
C PRO A 75 -9.56 5.82 0.27
N GLU A 76 -9.95 6.97 -0.28
CA GLU A 76 -10.49 8.07 0.53
C GLU A 76 -11.75 7.64 1.30
N LEU A 77 -12.65 6.91 0.63
CA LEU A 77 -13.86 6.39 1.26
C LEU A 77 -13.52 5.40 2.37
N MET A 78 -12.55 4.50 2.13
CA MET A 78 -12.13 3.52 3.13
C MET A 78 -11.47 4.18 4.35
N LEU A 79 -10.62 5.17 4.12
CA LEU A 79 -9.92 5.89 5.19
C LEU A 79 -10.92 6.70 6.04
N LYS A 80 -11.90 7.36 5.42
CA LYS A 80 -13.02 8.02 6.12
C LYS A 80 -13.83 7.02 6.95
N ALA A 81 -14.25 5.91 6.34
CA ALA A 81 -15.01 4.87 7.03
C ALA A 81 -14.24 4.22 8.20
N SER A 82 -12.91 4.24 8.15
CA SER A 82 -12.03 3.74 9.22
C SER A 82 -11.75 4.79 10.30
N GLY A 83 -12.26 6.02 10.16
CA GLY A 83 -11.96 7.12 11.07
C GLY A 83 -10.52 7.65 10.96
N LEU A 84 -9.82 7.35 9.86
CA LEU A 84 -8.43 7.78 9.62
C LEU A 84 -8.34 9.10 8.87
N LEU A 85 -9.46 9.57 8.30
CA LEU A 85 -9.58 10.91 7.74
C LEU A 85 -10.60 11.70 8.54
N PRO A 86 -10.36 13.00 8.77
CA PRO A 86 -11.34 13.83 9.44
C PRO A 86 -12.63 13.91 8.63
N GLU A 87 -13.78 13.82 9.31
CA GLU A 87 -15.07 14.09 8.70
C GLU A 87 -15.32 15.60 8.69
N ALA A 88 -15.84 16.12 7.57
CA ALA A 88 -16.22 17.53 7.48
C ALA A 88 -17.25 17.85 8.56
N GLY A 89 -16.89 18.72 9.52
CA GLY A 89 -17.78 19.20 10.57
C GLY A 89 -17.66 18.52 11.94
N LYS A 90 -16.68 17.63 12.15
CA LYS A 90 -16.26 17.23 13.51
C LYS A 90 -15.18 18.18 14.01
N GLU A 91 -15.36 18.72 15.22
CA GLU A 91 -14.28 19.41 15.94
C GLU A 91 -13.16 18.41 16.19
N ILE A 92 -12.01 18.67 15.56
CA ILE A 92 -10.76 17.95 15.77
C ILE A 92 -10.07 18.71 16.91
N ASP A 93 -9.63 17.99 17.94
CA ASP A 93 -8.86 18.61 19.03
C ASP A 93 -7.64 19.34 18.41
N ALA A 94 -7.32 20.57 18.84
CA ALA A 94 -6.35 21.44 18.14
C ALA A 94 -4.90 20.86 18.04
N GLU A 95 -4.61 19.78 18.75
CA GLU A 95 -3.38 18.98 18.68
C GLU A 95 -3.39 17.88 17.59
N GLU A 96 -4.52 17.69 16.89
CA GLU A 96 -4.81 16.58 15.99
C GLU A 96 -4.89 17.07 14.52
N TRP A 97 -4.45 16.23 13.57
CA TRP A 97 -4.20 16.61 12.18
C TRP A 97 -5.39 17.32 11.48
N THR A 98 -5.18 18.54 10.98
CA THR A 98 -6.19 19.28 10.19
C THR A 98 -6.37 18.71 8.79
N LEU A 99 -7.53 18.96 8.17
CA LEU A 99 -7.80 18.54 6.78
C LEU A 99 -6.79 19.11 5.79
N GLU A 100 -6.38 20.37 6.00
CA GLU A 100 -5.36 21.03 5.19
C GLU A 100 -4.01 20.30 5.27
N ASN A 101 -3.56 19.96 6.49
CA ASN A 101 -2.29 19.25 6.68
C ASN A 101 -2.31 17.85 6.05
N VAL A 102 -3.46 17.18 6.11
CA VAL A 102 -3.65 15.87 5.49
C VAL A 102 -3.54 15.97 3.96
N GLU A 103 -4.19 16.97 3.35
CA GLU A 103 -4.14 17.16 1.89
C GLU A 103 -2.76 17.62 1.44
N GLU A 104 -2.05 18.44 2.23
CA GLU A 104 -0.66 18.81 1.98
C GLU A 104 0.27 17.59 1.97
N GLU A 105 0.18 16.74 3.00
CA GLU A 105 1.03 15.54 3.10
C GLU A 105 0.68 14.53 1.98
N LYS A 106 -0.60 14.40 1.63
CA LYS A 106 -1.05 13.61 0.48
C LYS A 106 -0.46 14.14 -0.83
N LEU A 107 -0.43 15.46 -1.04
CA LEU A 107 0.16 16.06 -2.25
C LEU A 107 1.69 15.86 -2.29
N ARG A 108 2.36 16.01 -1.15
CA ARG A 108 3.79 15.72 -1.00
C ARG A 108 4.10 14.26 -1.36
N GLY A 109 3.37 13.32 -0.78
CA GLY A 109 3.52 11.90 -1.08
C GLY A 109 3.19 11.55 -2.54
N LYS A 110 2.21 12.24 -3.14
CA LYS A 110 1.84 12.09 -4.55
C LYS A 110 2.99 12.47 -5.49
N LYS A 111 3.70 13.56 -5.19
CA LYS A 111 4.90 13.93 -5.95
C LYS A 111 5.97 12.85 -5.92
N ILE A 112 6.23 12.26 -4.74
CA ILE A 112 7.22 11.18 -4.59
C ILE A 112 6.77 9.93 -5.36
N ALA A 113 5.50 9.56 -5.22
CA ALA A 113 4.91 8.42 -5.90
C ALA A 113 4.92 8.57 -7.42
N GLU A 114 4.62 9.76 -7.94
CA GLU A 114 4.61 10.07 -9.38
C GLU A 114 6.01 10.02 -9.98
N THR A 115 7.02 10.61 -9.32
CA THR A 115 8.42 10.54 -9.77
C THR A 115 8.88 9.09 -9.91
N LEU A 116 8.68 8.28 -8.87
CA LEU A 116 9.05 6.87 -8.89
C LEU A 116 8.21 6.07 -9.89
N SER A 117 6.91 6.37 -10.02
CA SER A 117 6.01 5.61 -10.89
C SER A 117 6.16 5.97 -12.37
N ALA A 118 6.51 7.19 -12.75
CA ALA A 118 6.56 7.60 -14.16
C ALA A 118 7.77 6.98 -14.88
N GLU A 119 8.95 7.06 -14.27
CA GLU A 119 10.18 6.46 -14.79
C GLU A 119 10.06 4.93 -14.83
N THR A 120 9.59 4.32 -13.74
CA THR A 120 9.47 2.85 -13.66
C THR A 120 8.34 2.30 -14.54
N LYS A 121 7.22 3.00 -14.70
CA LYS A 121 6.08 2.53 -15.50
C LYS A 121 6.46 2.40 -16.98
N LEU A 122 7.16 3.38 -17.54
CA LEU A 122 7.53 3.35 -18.95
C LEU A 122 8.46 2.15 -19.25
N ASP A 123 9.47 1.94 -18.42
CA ASP A 123 10.40 0.82 -18.56
C ASP A 123 9.70 -0.54 -18.33
N MET A 124 8.79 -0.61 -17.36
CA MET A 124 7.99 -1.82 -17.10
C MET A 124 7.04 -2.15 -18.25
N GLU A 125 6.40 -1.14 -18.86
CA GLU A 125 5.51 -1.35 -20.00
C GLU A 125 6.30 -1.80 -21.23
N GLN A 126 7.51 -1.28 -21.44
CA GLN A 126 8.40 -1.69 -22.53
C GLN A 126 8.96 -3.11 -22.37
N THR A 127 9.17 -3.57 -21.13
CA THR A 127 9.62 -4.94 -20.86
C THR A 127 8.49 -5.97 -20.99
N PHE A 128 7.23 -5.55 -21.04
CA PHE A 128 6.10 -6.42 -21.34
C PHE A 128 5.98 -6.68 -22.86
N THR A 129 6.86 -7.53 -23.39
CA THR A 129 6.85 -7.91 -24.82
C THR A 129 5.82 -9.00 -25.14
N GLY A 130 5.30 -9.69 -24.12
CA GLY A 130 4.43 -10.86 -24.28
C GLY A 130 5.18 -12.13 -24.77
N GLU A 131 6.48 -12.04 -25.01
CA GLU A 131 7.33 -13.17 -25.42
C GLU A 131 7.88 -13.95 -24.21
N SER A 132 7.91 -13.31 -23.03
CA SER A 132 8.32 -13.93 -21.78
C SER A 132 7.31 -15.00 -21.35
N GLU A 133 7.82 -16.14 -20.84
CA GLU A 133 6.98 -17.21 -20.31
C GLU A 133 6.09 -16.70 -19.16
N ALA A 134 4.78 -16.76 -19.34
CA ALA A 134 3.83 -16.35 -18.32
C ALA A 134 3.70 -17.46 -17.26
N LEU A 135 3.76 -17.10 -15.98
CA LEU A 135 3.57 -18.04 -14.86
C LEU A 135 2.22 -18.77 -14.87
N GLY A 136 1.24 -18.24 -15.59
CA GLY A 136 -0.06 -18.88 -15.78
C GLY A 136 -1.09 -17.92 -16.33
N ARG A 137 -2.20 -18.48 -16.81
CA ARG A 137 -3.37 -17.72 -17.27
C ARG A 137 -4.46 -17.84 -16.21
N HIS A 138 -4.74 -16.75 -15.51
CA HIS A 138 -5.92 -16.67 -14.67
C HIS A 138 -7.11 -16.25 -15.53
N THR A 139 -7.98 -17.20 -15.86
CA THR A 139 -9.38 -16.89 -16.10
C THR A 139 -9.99 -16.70 -14.72
N ASP A 140 -10.20 -15.45 -14.31
CA ASP A 140 -11.30 -15.22 -13.37
C ASP A 140 -12.59 -15.76 -14.02
N GLY A 141 -13.63 -16.03 -13.23
CA GLY A 141 -14.85 -16.74 -13.66
C GLY A 141 -15.69 -16.06 -14.77
N THR A 142 -15.06 -15.30 -15.64
CA THR A 142 -15.54 -14.54 -16.77
C THR A 142 -15.55 -15.43 -18.02
N GLY A 143 -16.67 -15.40 -18.77
CA GLY A 143 -16.96 -16.32 -19.87
C GLY A 143 -17.79 -17.54 -19.41
N LEU A 144 -18.46 -18.21 -20.37
CA LEU A 144 -19.39 -19.31 -20.09
C LEU A 144 -18.75 -20.40 -19.21
N LEU A 145 -17.52 -20.83 -19.52
CA LEU A 145 -16.79 -21.85 -18.76
C LEU A 145 -16.48 -21.42 -17.32
N GLY A 146 -16.17 -20.14 -17.09
CA GLY A 146 -15.93 -19.60 -15.75
C GLY A 146 -17.20 -19.55 -14.91
N ILE A 147 -18.34 -19.22 -15.53
CA ILE A 147 -19.66 -19.25 -14.90
C ILE A 147 -20.05 -20.70 -14.54
N PHE A 148 -19.90 -21.64 -15.47
CA PHE A 148 -20.20 -23.06 -15.24
C PHE A 148 -19.31 -23.66 -14.14
N SER A 149 -18.01 -23.36 -14.15
CA SER A 149 -17.07 -23.77 -13.10
C SER A 149 -17.49 -23.25 -11.72
N THR A 150 -17.89 -21.98 -11.64
CA THR A 150 -18.30 -21.36 -10.37
C THR A 150 -19.63 -21.96 -9.89
N LEU A 151 -20.60 -22.15 -10.78
CA LEU A 151 -21.88 -22.79 -10.47
C LEU A 151 -21.69 -24.23 -10.00
N ALA A 152 -20.82 -25.00 -10.66
CA ALA A 152 -20.54 -26.38 -10.28
C ALA A 152 -19.83 -26.48 -8.92
N GLN A 153 -18.94 -25.55 -8.60
CA GLN A 153 -18.34 -25.46 -7.26
C GLN A 153 -19.39 -25.12 -6.18
N LEU A 154 -20.32 -24.20 -6.46
CA LEU A 154 -21.39 -23.83 -5.54
C LEU A 154 -22.40 -24.97 -5.32
N SER A 155 -22.61 -25.84 -6.31
CA SER A 155 -23.47 -27.02 -6.20
C SER A 155 -22.75 -28.25 -5.66
N GLY A 156 -21.47 -28.15 -5.26
CA GLY A 156 -20.70 -29.24 -4.66
C GLY A 156 -20.26 -30.32 -5.66
N LEU A 157 -20.35 -30.06 -6.96
CA LEU A 157 -19.88 -30.96 -8.00
C LEU A 157 -18.35 -30.99 -8.03
N LYS A 158 -17.78 -32.19 -7.90
CA LYS A 158 -16.33 -32.39 -7.94
C LYS A 158 -15.84 -32.25 -9.38
N LYS A 159 -14.63 -31.73 -9.57
CA LYS A 159 -14.00 -31.54 -10.90
C LYS A 159 -14.05 -32.79 -11.80
N SER A 160 -14.03 -33.99 -11.21
CA SER A 160 -14.12 -35.28 -11.93
C SER A 160 -15.50 -35.58 -12.53
N GLN A 161 -16.51 -34.75 -12.28
CA GLN A 161 -17.87 -34.91 -12.80
C GLN A 161 -18.21 -33.88 -13.89
N ILE A 162 -17.28 -32.97 -14.20
CA ILE A 162 -17.47 -31.85 -15.14
C ILE A 162 -16.62 -32.05 -16.41
N LEU A 163 -15.69 -33.03 -16.39
CA LEU A 163 -14.82 -33.42 -17.49
C LEU A 163 -15.14 -34.85 -17.93
#